data_AF-A0A7C5SWZ9-F1
#
_entry.id   AF-A0A7C5SWZ9-F1
#
_cell.length_a   1.000
_cell.length_b   1.000
_cell.length_c   1.000
_cell.angle_alpha   90.00
_cell.angle_beta   90.00
_cell.angle_gamma   90.00
#
_symmetry.space_group_name_H-M   'P 1'
#
loop_
_entity.id
_entity.type
_entity.pdbx_description
1 polymer ?
#
loop_
_entity_poly.entity_id
_entity_poly.type
_entity_poly.pdbx_seq_one_letter_code
_entity_poly.pdbx_strand_id
1 'polypeptide(L)'
;MKILLIESNLILASRVKNSLSGYDVRVGKDWQGEDVVFVNVEANPPEIIKELKEKGAKRVIAYCGHKNIGLIKKAQELGADLVVPNSKVVDAKSLPWENTEKER
;
A
#
# COMPACT_ATOMS: atom_id res chain seq x y z
N MET A 1 10.32 -10.55 4.39
CA MET A 1 9.82 -9.29 3.82
C MET A 1 9.04 -8.56 4.89
N LYS A 2 9.38 -7.28 5.11
CA LYS A 2 8.72 -6.40 6.07
C LYS A 2 7.73 -5.51 5.33
N ILE A 3 6.53 -5.38 5.88
CA ILE A 3 5.43 -4.64 5.26
C ILE A 3 4.94 -3.57 6.23
N LEU A 4 4.81 -2.34 5.74
CA LEU A 4 4.11 -1.26 6.43
C LEU A 4 2.70 -1.13 5.90
N LEU A 5 1.72 -1.09 6.79
CA LEU A 5 0.32 -0.80 6.49
C LEU A 5 -0.07 0.54 7.12
N ILE A 6 -0.27 1.55 6.27
CA ILE A 6 -0.76 2.87 6.63
C ILE A 6 -2.28 2.89 6.47
N GLU A 7 -2.97 2.54 7.56
CA GLU A 7 -4.43 2.43 7.63
C GLU A 7 -4.92 2.93 8.99
N SER A 8 -5.94 3.81 8.99
CA SER A 8 -6.57 4.31 10.21
C SER A 8 -7.81 3.51 10.61
N ASN A 9 -8.45 2.83 9.64
CA ASN A 9 -9.58 1.95 9.91
C ASN A 9 -9.12 0.59 10.44
N LEU A 10 -9.28 0.37 11.74
CA LEU A 10 -8.83 -0.86 12.41
C LEU A 10 -9.41 -2.15 11.82
N ILE A 11 -10.63 -2.12 11.29
CA ILE A 11 -11.28 -3.29 10.68
C ILE A 11 -10.59 -3.63 9.36
N LEU A 12 -10.37 -2.64 8.49
CA LEU A 12 -9.63 -2.83 7.25
C LEU A 12 -8.19 -3.24 7.53
N ALA A 13 -7.53 -2.56 8.48
CA ALA A 13 -6.17 -2.87 8.89
C ALA A 13 -6.03 -4.35 9.32
N SER A 14 -6.96 -4.83 10.14
CA SER A 14 -6.99 -6.23 10.58
C SER A 14 -7.18 -7.19 9.41
N ARG A 15 -8.12 -6.91 8.48
CA ARG A 15 -8.37 -7.77 7.31
C ARG A 15 -7.16 -7.86 6.38
N VAL A 16 -6.55 -6.72 6.06
CA VAL A 16 -5.36 -6.67 5.21
C VAL A 16 -4.19 -7.40 5.90
N LYS A 17 -3.98 -7.14 7.19
CA LYS A 17 -2.95 -7.83 7.99
C LYS A 17 -3.15 -9.35 8.00
N ASN A 18 -4.39 -9.84 8.12
CA ASN A 18 -4.70 -11.26 8.09
C ASN A 18 -4.43 -11.88 6.71
N SER A 19 -4.75 -11.18 5.61
CA SER A 19 -4.42 -11.64 4.24
C SER A 19 -2.90 -11.71 4.03
N LEU A 20 -2.15 -10.78 4.61
CA LEU A 20 -0.70 -10.77 4.63
C LEU A 20 -0.09 -11.68 5.72
N SER A 21 -0.84 -12.66 6.22
CA SER A 21 -0.30 -13.66 7.14
C SER A 21 0.89 -14.39 6.53
N GLY A 22 1.96 -14.49 7.31
CA GLY A 22 3.26 -15.01 6.87
C GLY A 22 4.31 -13.94 6.58
N TYR A 23 3.94 -12.66 6.53
CA TYR A 23 4.89 -11.54 6.49
C TYR A 23 4.98 -10.82 7.84
N ASP A 24 6.06 -10.06 8.02
CA ASP A 24 6.21 -9.15 9.15
C ASP A 24 5.47 -7.84 8.83
N VAL A 25 4.22 -7.72 9.32
CA VAL A 25 3.32 -6.60 9.02
C VAL A 25 3.19 -5.67 10.22
N ARG A 26 3.64 -4.43 10.05
CA ARG A 26 3.46 -3.34 11.01
C ARG A 26 2.38 -2.37 10.52
N VAL A 27 1.47 -2.01 11.42
CA VAL A 27 0.49 -0.94 11.17
C VAL A 27 1.01 0.35 11.79
N GLY A 28 1.07 1.42 11.00
CA GLY A 28 1.64 2.70 11.45
C GLY A 28 1.85 3.67 10.30
N LYS A 29 2.45 4.84 10.59
CA LYS A 29 2.73 5.89 9.59
C LYS A 29 4.22 6.06 9.28
N ASP A 30 5.08 5.79 10.25
CA ASP A 30 6.51 6.08 10.12
C ASP A 30 7.22 4.97 9.36
N TRP A 31 7.67 5.19 8.12
CA TRP A 31 8.46 4.19 7.39
C TRP A 31 9.85 4.01 8.02
N GLN A 32 10.26 2.75 8.20
CA GLN A 32 11.49 2.34 8.91
C GLN A 32 12.36 1.42 8.04
N GLY A 33 12.20 1.45 6.72
CA GLY A 33 12.89 0.56 5.80
C GLY A 33 12.10 -0.68 5.42
N GLU A 34 10.76 -0.68 5.57
CA GLU A 34 9.93 -1.76 5.07
C GLU A 34 10.03 -1.90 3.54
N ASP A 35 10.04 -3.14 3.07
CA ASP A 35 10.19 -3.49 1.65
C ASP A 35 8.97 -3.03 0.83
N VAL A 36 7.78 -3.16 1.42
CA VAL A 36 6.48 -2.88 0.79
C VAL A 36 5.64 -2.02 1.72
N VAL A 37 5.00 -0.99 1.17
CA VAL A 37 4.12 -0.10 1.93
C VAL A 37 2.73 -0.11 1.29
N PHE A 38 1.71 -0.45 2.08
CA PHE A 38 0.31 -0.32 1.71
C PHE A 38 -0.25 0.97 2.30
N VAL A 39 -0.85 1.83 1.46
CA VAL A 39 -1.33 3.16 1.88
C VAL A 39 -2.80 3.34 1.52
N ASN A 40 -3.65 3.54 2.54
CA ASN A 40 -5.00 4.03 2.32
C ASN A 40 -4.96 5.53 2.00
N VAL A 41 -5.20 5.90 0.74
CA VAL A 41 -5.18 7.32 0.31
C VAL A 41 -6.52 8.05 0.50
N GLU A 42 -7.55 7.36 1.01
CA GLU A 42 -8.78 8.02 1.48
C GLU A 42 -8.62 8.53 2.92
N ALA A 43 -7.84 7.80 3.72
CA ALA A 43 -7.58 8.12 5.12
C ALA A 43 -6.31 8.96 5.33
N ASN A 44 -5.43 9.03 4.33
CA ASN A 44 -4.16 9.75 4.39
C ASN A 44 -3.96 10.58 3.13
N PRO A 45 -3.24 11.72 3.21
CA PRO A 45 -2.91 12.52 2.04
C PRO A 45 -2.13 11.69 1.01
N PRO A 46 -2.50 11.70 -0.28
CA PRO A 46 -1.81 10.92 -1.31
C PRO A 46 -0.35 11.34 -1.48
N GLU A 47 0.03 12.56 -1.07
CA GLU A 47 1.40 13.09 -1.08
C GLU A 47 2.39 12.20 -0.30
N ILE A 48 1.92 11.43 0.68
CA ILE A 48 2.76 10.46 1.42
C ILE A 48 3.40 9.44 0.48
N ILE A 49 2.78 9.12 -0.67
CA ILE A 49 3.35 8.21 -1.67
C ILE A 49 4.68 8.78 -2.19
N LYS A 50 4.68 10.07 -2.52
CA LYS A 50 5.88 10.76 -3.02
C LYS A 50 6.96 10.80 -1.95
N GLU A 51 6.60 11.14 -0.70
CA GLU A 51 7.55 11.11 0.42
C GLU A 51 8.17 9.73 0.64
N LEU A 52 7.36 8.67 0.57
CA LEU A 52 7.84 7.29 0.70
C LEU A 52 8.81 6.92 -0.42
N LYS A 53 8.48 7.29 -1.66
CA LYS A 53 9.37 7.07 -2.81
C LYS A 53 10.68 7.84 -2.68
N GLU A 54 10.64 9.10 -2.26
CA GLU A 54 11.83 9.92 -2.01
C GLU A 54 12.71 9.36 -0.88
N LYS A 55 12.10 8.78 0.16
CA LYS A 55 12.81 8.08 1.24
C LYS A 55 13.42 6.73 0.82
N GLY A 56 13.11 6.25 -0.38
CA GLY A 56 13.64 5.00 -0.93
C GLY A 56 12.77 3.77 -0.69
N ALA A 57 11.47 3.95 -0.39
CA ALA A 57 10.54 2.82 -0.34
C ALA A 57 10.49 2.14 -1.72
N LYS A 58 10.87 0.86 -1.75
CA LYS A 58 10.96 0.09 -3.00
C LYS A 58 9.58 -0.04 -3.66
N ARG A 59 8.55 -0.36 -2.87
CA ARG A 59 7.20 -0.58 -3.36
C ARG A 59 6.15 0.10 -2.50
N VAL A 60 5.28 0.87 -3.14
CA VAL A 60 4.16 1.60 -2.55
C VAL A 60 2.88 1.19 -3.28
N ILE A 61 1.99 0.50 -2.56
CA ILE A 61 0.69 0.05 -3.01
C ILE A 61 -0.36 0.97 -2.41
N ALA A 62 -0.93 1.86 -3.22
CA ALA A 62 -2.03 2.71 -2.78
C ALA A 62 -3.37 1.98 -2.91
N TYR A 63 -4.32 2.30 -2.05
CA TYR A 63 -5.69 1.82 -2.18
C TYR A 63 -6.72 2.85 -1.76
N CYS A 64 -7.85 2.83 -2.45
CA CYS A 64 -8.99 3.71 -2.22
C CYS A 64 -10.28 3.13 -2.81
N GLY A 65 -11.43 3.77 -2.56
CA GLY A 65 -12.70 3.42 -3.19
C GLY A 65 -12.64 3.50 -4.72
N HIS A 66 -13.22 2.52 -5.41
CA HIS A 66 -13.20 2.40 -6.88
C HIS A 66 -13.86 3.58 -7.63
N LYS A 67 -14.69 4.38 -6.96
CA LYS A 67 -15.34 5.56 -7.56
C LYS A 67 -14.48 6.81 -7.49
N ASN A 68 -13.37 6.79 -6.74
CA ASN A 68 -12.56 7.96 -6.49
C ASN A 68 -11.48 8.13 -7.57
N ILE A 69 -11.92 8.34 -8.82
CA ILE A 69 -11.06 8.43 -10.01
C ILE A 69 -9.97 9.50 -9.85
N GLY A 70 -10.29 10.61 -9.18
CA GLY A 70 -9.33 11.68 -8.89
C GLY A 70 -8.18 11.21 -8.00
N LEU A 71 -8.48 10.51 -6.89
CA LEU A 71 -7.45 9.94 -6.02
C LEU A 71 -6.65 8.84 -6.71
N ILE A 72 -7.30 8.01 -7.54
CA ILE A 72 -6.62 6.94 -8.29
C ILE A 72 -5.53 7.55 -9.19
N LYS A 73 -5.91 8.54 -10.01
CA LYS A 73 -4.96 9.22 -10.90
C LYS A 73 -3.85 9.92 -10.12
N LYS A 74 -4.21 10.64 -9.05
CA LYS A 74 -3.24 11.36 -8.22
C LYS A 74 -2.24 10.40 -7.56
N ALA A 75 -2.68 9.26 -7.04
CA ALA A 75 -1.80 8.25 -6.46
C ALA A 75 -0.83 7.67 -7.50
N GLN A 76 -1.29 7.43 -8.73
CA GLN A 76 -0.44 6.99 -9.85
C GLN A 76 0.60 8.07 -10.23
N GLU A 77 0.17 9.32 -10.36
CA GLU A 77 1.05 10.47 -10.67
C GLU A 77 2.14 10.69 -9.61
N LEU A 78 1.82 10.43 -8.34
CA LEU A 78 2.76 10.54 -7.22
C LEU A 78 3.70 9.33 -7.09
N GLY A 79 3.57 8.33 -7.96
CA GLY A 79 4.50 7.21 -8.08
C GLY A 79 4.09 5.94 -7.35
N ALA A 80 2.80 5.72 -7.04
CA ALA A 80 2.35 4.42 -6.56
C ALA A 80 2.61 3.33 -7.61
N ASP A 81 3.21 2.21 -7.21
CA ASP A 81 3.48 1.08 -8.09
C ASP A 81 2.20 0.35 -8.50
N LEU A 82 1.20 0.39 -7.62
CA LEU A 82 -0.11 -0.18 -7.86
C LEU A 82 -1.16 0.64 -7.10
N VAL A 83 -2.32 0.85 -7.72
CA VAL A 83 -3.50 1.41 -7.07
C VAL A 83 -4.63 0.41 -7.13
N VAL A 84 -5.17 0.00 -5.98
CA VAL A 84 -6.22 -1.02 -5.91
C VAL A 84 -7.47 -0.54 -5.16
N PRO A 85 -8.65 -1.09 -5.49
CA PRO A 85 -9.85 -0.87 -4.69
C PRO A 85 -9.76 -1.45 -3.27
N ASN A 86 -10.48 -0.86 -2.31
CA ASN A 86 -10.62 -1.41 -0.95
C ASN A 86 -11.12 -2.87 -0.94
N SER A 87 -11.97 -3.27 -1.90
CA SER A 87 -12.45 -4.64 -2.03
C SER A 87 -11.39 -5.64 -2.50
N LYS A 88 -10.29 -5.14 -3.08
CA LYS A 88 -9.17 -5.95 -3.57
C LYS A 88 -8.02 -5.98 -2.55
N VAL A 89 -7.77 -4.88 -1.82
CA VAL A 89 -6.69 -4.84 -0.82
C VAL A 89 -6.90 -5.80 0.35
N VAL A 90 -8.14 -6.15 0.67
CA VAL A 90 -8.44 -7.14 1.71
C VAL A 90 -7.96 -8.55 1.35
N ASP A 91 -7.69 -8.81 0.07
CA ASP A 91 -7.03 -10.01 -0.43
C ASP A 91 -5.64 -9.66 -0.97
N ALA A 92 -4.86 -8.93 -0.17
CA ALA A 92 -3.57 -8.38 -0.54
C ALA A 92 -2.63 -9.44 -1.13
N LYS A 93 -2.58 -10.66 -0.60
CA LYS A 93 -1.69 -11.72 -1.10
C LYS A 93 -1.93 -12.12 -2.56
N SER A 94 -3.14 -11.91 -3.09
CA SER A 94 -3.46 -12.18 -4.50
C SER A 94 -2.98 -11.10 -5.47
N LEU A 95 -2.58 -9.94 -4.96
CA LEU A 95 -2.20 -8.80 -5.78
C LEU A 95 -0.78 -8.96 -6.35
N PRO A 96 -0.50 -8.42 -7.55
CA PRO A 96 0.78 -8.58 -8.23
C PRO A 96 1.86 -7.61 -7.70
N TRP A 97 2.14 -7.62 -6.39
CA TRP A 97 3.19 -6.79 -5.77
C TRP A 97 4.44 -7.58 -5.38
N GLU A 98 4.40 -8.92 -5.33
CA GLU A 98 5.57 -9.76 -5.03
C GLU A 98 6.42 -10.08 -6.27
N ASN A 99 5.83 -10.11 -7.47
CA ASN A 99 6.43 -10.72 -8.67
C ASN A 99 7.21 -9.76 -9.59
N THR A 100 8.13 -8.95 -9.07
CA THR A 100 9.04 -8.20 -9.97
C THR A 100 10.53 -8.43 -9.72
N GLU A 101 10.92 -9.42 -8.91
CA GLU A 101 12.32 -9.85 -8.77
C GLU A 101 12.61 -11.19 -9.47
N LYS A 102 11.87 -11.54 -10.53
CA LYS A 102 12.14 -12.73 -11.37
C LYS A 102 12.49 -12.45 -12.83
N GLU A 103 12.62 -11.20 -13.23
CA GLU A 103 13.10 -10.86 -14.58
C GLU A 103 14.17 -9.76 -14.51
N ARG A 104 15.40 -10.13 -14.10
CA ARG A 104 16.68 -9.79 -14.75
C ARG A 104 17.87 -10.29 -13.94
#